data_AF-A0A349GXJ9-F1
#
_entry.id   AF-A0A349GXJ9-F1
#
_cell.length_a   1.000
_cell.length_b   1.000
_cell.length_c   1.000
_cell.angle_alpha   90.00
_cell.angle_beta   90.00
_cell.angle_gamma   90.00
#
_symmetry.space_group_name_H-M   'P 1'
#
loop_
_entity.id
_entity.type
_entity.pdbx_description
1 polymer ?
#
loop_
_entity_poly.entity_id
_entity_poly.type
_entity_poly.pdbx_seq_one_letter_code
_entity_poly.pdbx_strand_id
1 'polypeptide(L)'
;MGIYSLKGSEVFDARLQQDLDRVVRVLTASDAESTYRALVLIGGYGRGEGTPRIVEGRQEPFNDYDFVVASVPMNRQRRNVVQGRLRLLEKQLSRDLGLPVDLQLYPANSLPHAEFSLLNYEMKYGHKVVWGDPDALRALPAYPHEQIPRSEGTRLLLNRGKLLLDIRRALRNGQMLGKEDKLRFVKFIGKAYLAFGDCALLMAGAYDLSYAVKKERIGGVSIGTPEAEFLTERYRQAIALKEWGDYAFLPDYPLAEEFEIVRQYFLRFFPWYESARLKVESTGTEAYTRALIHGPRECPAWKAALLNIGTFGQAAVSPQPDFLWRHPRSRLYLALPLLLADEPVALPAIARLLLAANDDQETVEERFYTLQRRFS
;
A
#
# COMPACT_ATOMS: atom_id res chain seq x y z
N MET A 1 22.42 -14.79 -9.75
CA MET A 1 21.18 -14.27 -9.14
C MET A 1 20.43 -13.54 -10.24
N GLY A 2 19.12 -13.72 -10.37
CA GLY A 2 18.36 -13.09 -11.45
C GLY A 2 18.35 -11.56 -11.34
N ILE A 3 18.08 -10.88 -12.44
CA ILE A 3 18.12 -9.41 -12.55
C ILE A 3 16.89 -8.80 -11.88
N TYR A 4 15.73 -9.42 -12.09
CA TYR A 4 14.45 -8.89 -11.63
C TYR A 4 13.78 -9.79 -10.57
N SER A 5 14.33 -10.97 -10.32
CA SER A 5 13.86 -11.90 -9.29
C SER A 5 14.99 -12.76 -8.73
N LEU A 6 14.91 -13.08 -7.44
CA LEU A 6 15.82 -14.02 -6.78
C LEU A 6 15.65 -15.46 -7.27
N LYS A 7 14.43 -15.83 -7.66
CA LYS A 7 14.03 -17.20 -8.07
C LYS A 7 13.70 -17.30 -9.56
N GLY A 8 13.78 -16.18 -10.28
CA GLY A 8 13.59 -16.13 -11.73
C GLY A 8 14.70 -16.86 -12.46
N SER A 9 14.32 -17.57 -13.51
CA SER A 9 15.21 -18.13 -14.54
C SER A 9 15.66 -17.05 -15.52
N GLU A 10 16.69 -17.34 -16.32
CA GLU A 10 17.12 -16.45 -17.40
C GLU A 10 16.00 -16.19 -18.42
N VAL A 11 15.16 -17.19 -18.70
CA VAL A 11 14.00 -17.06 -19.58
C VAL A 11 12.97 -16.08 -19.00
N PHE A 12 12.75 -16.14 -17.70
CA PHE A 12 11.87 -15.20 -17.00
C PHE A 12 12.41 -13.77 -17.04
N ASP A 13 13.71 -13.57 -16.77
CA ASP A 13 14.35 -12.25 -16.86
C ASP A 13 14.32 -11.70 -18.30
N ALA A 14 14.53 -12.56 -19.31
CA ALA A 14 14.42 -12.17 -20.71
C ALA A 14 13.00 -11.74 -21.08
N ARG A 15 11.97 -12.45 -20.57
CA ARG A 15 10.57 -12.05 -20.76
C ARG A 15 10.29 -10.69 -20.12
N LEU A 16 10.74 -10.48 -18.88
CA LEU A 16 10.61 -9.18 -18.22
C LEU A 16 11.30 -8.08 -19.02
N GLN A 17 12.51 -8.30 -19.50
CA GLN A 17 13.21 -7.33 -20.34
C GLN A 17 12.41 -6.95 -21.59
N GLN A 18 11.77 -7.92 -22.26
CA GLN A 18 10.92 -7.64 -23.42
C GLN A 18 9.72 -6.75 -23.07
N ASP A 19 9.08 -7.00 -21.93
CA ASP A 19 7.97 -6.19 -21.42
C ASP A 19 8.45 -4.77 -21.10
N LEU A 20 9.60 -4.62 -20.41
CA LEU A 20 10.21 -3.32 -20.09
C LEU A 20 10.57 -2.54 -21.35
N ASP A 21 11.18 -3.19 -22.35
CA ASP A 21 11.52 -2.57 -23.62
C ASP A 21 10.26 -2.09 -24.35
N ARG A 22 9.13 -2.81 -24.24
CA ARG A 22 7.84 -2.38 -24.78
C ARG A 22 7.34 -1.12 -24.07
N VAL A 23 7.39 -1.08 -22.74
CA VAL A 23 7.00 0.11 -21.97
C VAL A 23 7.84 1.32 -22.38
N VAL A 24 9.17 1.15 -22.47
CA VAL A 24 10.09 2.20 -22.92
C VAL A 24 9.71 2.69 -24.31
N ARG A 25 9.55 1.79 -25.30
CA ARG A 25 9.16 2.18 -26.67
C ARG A 25 7.86 2.99 -26.72
N VAL A 26 6.84 2.57 -25.96
CA VAL A 26 5.54 3.27 -25.93
C VAL A 26 5.68 4.65 -25.26
N LEU A 27 6.45 4.73 -24.17
CA LEU A 27 6.69 5.98 -23.45
C LEU A 27 7.45 6.98 -24.33
N THR A 28 8.52 6.55 -25.01
CA THR A 28 9.36 7.40 -25.86
C THR A 28 8.71 7.77 -27.18
N ALA A 29 7.70 7.01 -27.63
CA ALA A 29 6.90 7.37 -28.80
C ALA A 29 5.74 8.33 -28.46
N SER A 30 5.53 8.65 -27.18
CA SER A 30 4.42 9.50 -26.76
C SER A 30 4.66 10.98 -27.09
N ASP A 31 3.58 11.73 -27.27
CA ASP A 31 3.59 13.18 -27.54
C ASP A 31 4.13 14.04 -26.37
N ALA A 32 4.39 13.41 -25.22
CA ALA A 32 4.92 14.02 -24.01
C ALA A 32 6.36 13.57 -23.69
N GLU A 33 7.02 12.83 -24.59
CA GLU A 33 8.38 12.30 -24.40
C GLU A 33 9.38 13.37 -23.98
N SER A 34 9.35 14.55 -24.61
CA SER A 34 10.18 15.71 -24.25
C SER A 34 10.06 16.19 -22.79
N THR A 35 9.04 15.73 -22.06
CA THR A 35 8.86 16.04 -20.64
C THR A 35 9.51 15.02 -19.71
N TYR A 36 9.83 13.82 -20.21
CA TYR A 36 10.37 12.72 -19.43
C TYR A 36 11.90 12.79 -19.37
N ARG A 37 12.45 12.33 -18.26
CA ARG A 37 13.91 12.29 -18.00
C ARG A 37 14.40 10.88 -17.75
N ALA A 38 13.59 10.09 -17.04
CA ALA A 38 13.86 8.69 -16.82
C ALA A 38 12.58 7.91 -16.58
N LEU A 39 12.63 6.61 -16.89
CA LEU A 39 11.67 5.62 -16.44
C LEU A 39 12.37 4.76 -15.39
N VAL A 40 11.77 4.69 -14.19
CA VAL A 40 12.33 4.02 -13.04
C VAL A 40 11.38 2.94 -12.58
N LEU A 41 11.84 1.69 -12.58
CA LEU A 41 11.12 0.54 -12.05
C LEU A 41 11.31 0.48 -10.54
N ILE A 42 10.22 0.41 -9.79
CA ILE A 42 10.22 0.26 -8.33
C ILE A 42 9.57 -1.07 -7.92
N GLY A 43 9.31 -1.25 -6.63
CA GLY A 43 8.66 -2.45 -6.12
C GLY A 43 9.54 -3.70 -6.19
N GLY A 44 8.92 -4.88 -6.23
CA GLY A 44 9.64 -6.16 -6.21
C GLY A 44 10.61 -6.31 -7.39
N TYR A 45 10.17 -5.99 -8.61
CA TYR A 45 11.03 -6.08 -9.79
C TYR A 45 12.18 -5.06 -9.76
N GLY A 46 11.94 -3.83 -9.26
CA GLY A 46 12.99 -2.82 -9.08
C GLY A 46 14.10 -3.26 -8.12
N ARG A 47 13.74 -4.02 -7.08
CA ARG A 47 14.68 -4.59 -6.10
C ARG A 47 15.36 -5.89 -6.53
N GLY A 48 14.98 -6.48 -7.66
CA GLY A 48 15.42 -7.83 -8.03
C GLY A 48 14.74 -8.94 -7.22
N GLU A 49 13.61 -8.65 -6.57
CA GLU A 49 12.83 -9.57 -5.74
C GLU A 49 11.42 -9.80 -6.29
N GLY A 50 11.27 -9.72 -7.62
CA GLY A 50 10.03 -9.99 -8.33
C GLY A 50 9.56 -11.43 -8.16
N THR A 51 8.26 -11.65 -8.30
CA THR A 51 7.63 -12.98 -8.18
C THR A 51 7.55 -13.64 -9.55
N PRO A 52 8.22 -14.79 -9.78
CA PRO A 52 8.01 -15.62 -10.95
C PRO A 52 6.87 -16.59 -10.66
N ARG A 53 5.65 -16.32 -11.15
CA ARG A 53 4.54 -17.25 -10.95
C ARG A 53 4.78 -18.52 -11.75
N ILE A 54 4.56 -19.66 -11.12
CA ILE A 54 4.69 -20.96 -11.78
C ILE A 54 3.32 -21.36 -12.34
N VAL A 55 3.25 -21.52 -13.66
CA VAL A 55 2.08 -22.04 -14.40
C VAL A 55 2.56 -23.16 -15.30
N GLU A 56 2.05 -24.38 -15.07
CA GLU A 56 2.40 -25.57 -15.89
C GLU A 56 3.93 -25.79 -16.03
N GLY A 57 4.68 -25.52 -14.95
CA GLY A 57 6.14 -25.65 -14.91
C GLY A 57 6.92 -24.50 -15.57
N ARG A 58 6.24 -23.47 -16.09
CA ARG A 58 6.85 -22.26 -16.66
C ARG A 58 6.72 -21.08 -15.71
N GLN A 59 7.71 -20.19 -15.76
CA GLN A 59 7.71 -18.95 -14.99
C GLN A 59 7.14 -17.80 -15.82
N GLU A 60 6.17 -17.09 -15.26
CA GLU A 60 5.52 -15.94 -15.88
C GLU A 60 5.55 -14.73 -14.93
N PRO A 61 5.66 -13.50 -15.44
CA PRO A 61 5.49 -12.30 -14.62
C PRO A 61 4.10 -12.27 -13.98
N PHE A 62 4.03 -11.77 -12.75
CA PHE A 62 2.83 -11.92 -11.92
C PHE A 62 2.46 -10.70 -11.07
N ASN A 63 3.46 -9.89 -10.75
CA ASN A 63 3.23 -8.65 -10.05
C ASN A 63 3.01 -7.52 -11.06
N ASP A 64 2.45 -6.43 -10.56
CA ASP A 64 2.24 -5.21 -11.32
C ASP A 64 3.60 -4.60 -11.70
N TYR A 65 3.65 -3.89 -12.82
CA TYR A 65 4.81 -3.08 -13.20
C TYR A 65 4.65 -1.67 -12.65
N ASP A 66 5.23 -1.44 -11.48
CA ASP A 66 5.24 -0.15 -10.80
C ASP A 66 6.38 0.73 -11.33
N PHE A 67 6.04 1.78 -12.08
CA PHE A 67 7.03 2.75 -12.57
C PHE A 67 6.84 4.15 -12.00
N VAL A 68 7.98 4.81 -11.83
CA VAL A 68 8.08 6.25 -11.67
C VAL A 68 8.64 6.86 -12.95
N VAL A 69 7.92 7.84 -13.49
CA VAL A 69 8.37 8.65 -14.62
C VAL A 69 8.93 9.95 -14.05
N ALA A 70 10.26 10.01 -13.95
CA ALA A 70 10.94 11.23 -13.58
C ALA A 70 10.86 12.22 -14.75
N SER A 71 10.55 13.48 -14.47
CA SER A 71 10.24 14.48 -15.51
C SER A 71 10.86 15.84 -15.22
N VAL A 72 10.87 16.70 -16.25
CA VAL A 72 11.28 18.10 -16.10
C VAL A 72 10.42 18.84 -15.05
N PRO A 73 10.92 19.95 -14.47
CA PRO A 73 10.11 20.78 -13.58
C PRO A 73 8.80 21.22 -14.25
N MET A 74 7.70 21.14 -13.50
CA MET A 74 6.40 21.60 -13.99
C MET A 74 5.50 22.05 -12.85
N ASN A 75 4.54 22.93 -13.19
CA ASN A 75 3.50 23.36 -12.26
C ASN A 75 2.38 22.31 -12.15
N ARG A 76 1.44 22.53 -11.22
CA ARG A 76 0.34 21.58 -10.94
C ARG A 76 -0.56 21.31 -12.15
N GLN A 77 -0.86 22.33 -12.95
CA GLN A 77 -1.74 22.18 -14.12
C GLN A 77 -1.08 21.28 -15.17
N ARG A 78 0.17 21.59 -15.56
CA ARG A 78 0.94 20.79 -16.51
C ARG A 78 1.16 19.36 -16.00
N ARG A 79 1.46 19.19 -14.70
CA ARG A 79 1.55 17.87 -14.05
C ARG A 79 0.28 17.05 -14.24
N ASN A 80 -0.89 17.63 -14.01
CA ASN A 80 -2.16 16.94 -14.15
C ASN A 80 -2.42 16.50 -15.60
N VAL A 81 -2.06 17.35 -16.58
CA VAL A 81 -2.18 17.04 -18.01
C VAL A 81 -1.26 15.86 -18.38
N VAL A 82 0.02 15.93 -18.03
CA VAL A 82 0.99 14.87 -18.35
C VAL A 82 0.64 13.56 -17.64
N GLN A 83 0.25 13.60 -16.36
CA GLN A 83 -0.25 12.41 -15.66
C GLN A 83 -1.52 11.85 -16.34
N GLY A 84 -2.38 12.70 -16.89
CA GLY A 84 -3.55 12.27 -17.66
C GLY A 84 -3.16 11.47 -18.91
N ARG A 85 -2.09 11.87 -19.60
CA ARG A 85 -1.55 11.14 -20.76
C ARG A 85 -0.91 9.82 -20.33
N LEU A 86 -0.13 9.81 -19.26
CA LEU A 86 0.43 8.57 -18.69
C LEU A 86 -0.67 7.57 -18.33
N ARG A 87 -1.80 8.01 -17.76
CA ARG A 87 -2.95 7.12 -17.48
C ARG A 87 -3.57 6.48 -18.73
N LEU A 88 -3.46 7.12 -19.90
CA LEU A 88 -3.89 6.50 -21.16
C LEU A 88 -2.90 5.41 -21.60
N LEU A 89 -1.60 5.68 -21.43
CA LEU A 89 -0.55 4.70 -21.70
C LEU A 89 -0.62 3.50 -20.74
N GLU A 90 -0.85 3.72 -19.45
CA GLU A 90 -1.09 2.66 -18.44
C GLU A 90 -2.18 1.68 -18.91
N LYS A 91 -3.33 2.21 -19.35
CA LYS A 91 -4.45 1.39 -19.85
C LYS A 91 -4.11 0.63 -21.13
N GLN A 92 -3.31 1.22 -22.01
CA GLN A 92 -2.85 0.53 -23.22
C GLN A 92 -1.88 -0.58 -22.84
N LEU A 93 -0.81 -0.25 -22.12
CA LEU A 93 0.25 -1.18 -21.73
C LEU A 93 -0.28 -2.31 -20.87
N SER A 94 -1.21 -2.04 -19.95
CA SER A 94 -1.79 -3.09 -19.11
C SER A 94 -2.57 -4.13 -19.93
N ARG A 95 -3.25 -3.68 -20.99
CA ARG A 95 -3.94 -4.59 -21.93
C ARG A 95 -2.95 -5.34 -22.81
N ASP A 96 -1.95 -4.64 -23.35
CA ASP A 96 -0.94 -5.23 -24.24
C ASP A 96 -0.10 -6.31 -23.53
N LEU A 97 0.25 -6.09 -22.27
CA LEU A 97 1.13 -6.98 -21.49
C LEU A 97 0.36 -8.02 -20.67
N GLY A 98 -0.95 -7.86 -20.48
CA GLY A 98 -1.78 -8.75 -19.65
C GLY A 98 -1.53 -8.61 -18.14
N LEU A 99 -0.84 -7.56 -17.71
CA LEU A 99 -0.52 -7.27 -16.30
C LEU A 99 -0.71 -5.77 -16.03
N PRO A 100 -1.14 -5.37 -14.82
CA PRO A 100 -1.24 -3.95 -14.48
C PRO A 100 0.10 -3.23 -14.64
N VAL A 101 0.05 -2.06 -15.28
CA VAL A 101 1.18 -1.14 -15.45
C VAL A 101 0.79 0.20 -14.85
N ASP A 102 1.56 0.66 -13.88
CA ASP A 102 1.38 1.95 -13.22
C ASP A 102 2.52 2.90 -13.60
N LEU A 103 2.19 4.11 -14.06
CA LEU A 103 3.13 5.14 -14.52
C LEU A 103 2.92 6.42 -13.71
N GLN A 104 3.58 6.50 -12.55
CA GLN A 104 3.44 7.66 -11.66
C GLN A 104 4.44 8.78 -12.02
N LEU A 105 3.94 9.97 -12.34
CA LEU A 105 4.77 11.13 -12.67
C LEU A 105 5.39 11.77 -11.42
N TYR A 106 6.71 11.95 -11.46
CA TYR A 106 7.50 12.69 -10.47
C TYR A 106 8.27 13.85 -11.13
N PRO A 107 7.76 15.09 -11.05
CA PRO A 107 8.48 16.27 -11.50
C PRO A 107 9.75 16.54 -10.70
N ALA A 108 10.84 16.93 -11.37
CA ALA A 108 12.11 17.22 -10.73
C ALA A 108 12.02 18.26 -9.61
N ASN A 109 11.14 19.26 -9.73
CA ASN A 109 10.91 20.27 -8.68
C ASN A 109 10.15 19.75 -7.45
N SER A 110 9.53 18.57 -7.52
CA SER A 110 8.92 17.93 -6.34
C SER A 110 9.87 17.03 -5.55
N LEU A 111 10.95 16.52 -6.19
CA LEU A 111 11.86 15.57 -5.55
C LEU A 111 12.52 16.11 -4.27
N PRO A 112 13.04 17.35 -4.20
CA PRO A 112 13.66 17.88 -2.98
C PRO A 112 12.71 17.99 -1.78
N HIS A 113 11.41 17.98 -2.02
CA HIS A 113 10.36 18.16 -1.02
C HIS A 113 9.57 16.87 -0.78
N ALA A 114 10.02 15.75 -1.33
CA ALA A 114 9.36 14.46 -1.17
C ALA A 114 9.43 14.02 0.31
N GLU A 115 8.27 13.76 0.90
CA GLU A 115 8.17 13.36 2.31
C GLU A 115 8.96 12.07 2.58
N PHE A 116 9.38 11.86 3.83
CA PHE A 116 9.94 10.58 4.24
C PHE A 116 8.82 9.55 4.40
N SER A 117 8.38 8.98 3.28
CA SER A 117 7.46 7.85 3.23
C SER A 117 8.19 6.56 2.90
N LEU A 118 7.56 5.42 3.19
CA LEU A 118 8.09 4.13 2.80
C LEU A 118 8.19 4.00 1.28
N LEU A 119 7.23 4.57 0.54
CA LEU A 119 7.28 4.65 -0.93
C LEU A 119 8.53 5.40 -1.42
N ASN A 120 8.81 6.59 -0.89
CA ASN A 120 9.96 7.38 -1.32
C ASN A 120 11.29 6.77 -0.86
N TYR A 121 11.30 6.12 0.30
CA TYR A 121 12.42 5.32 0.77
C TYR A 121 12.73 4.15 -0.17
N GLU A 122 11.72 3.33 -0.52
CA GLU A 122 11.85 2.24 -1.48
C GLU A 122 12.24 2.75 -2.88
N MET A 123 11.64 3.84 -3.34
CA MET A 123 11.98 4.48 -4.61
C MET A 123 13.42 4.99 -4.62
N LYS A 124 13.95 5.51 -3.51
CA LYS A 124 15.33 6.01 -3.46
C LYS A 124 16.36 4.88 -3.46
N TYR A 125 16.13 3.83 -2.69
CA TYR A 125 17.16 2.82 -2.38
C TYR A 125 16.92 1.44 -3.00
N GLY A 126 15.72 1.16 -3.51
CA GLY A 126 15.30 -0.15 -4.03
C GLY A 126 14.70 -0.06 -5.43
N HIS A 127 15.29 0.75 -6.31
CA HIS A 127 14.82 0.98 -7.67
C HIS A 127 15.81 0.52 -8.73
N LYS A 128 15.34 0.47 -9.98
CA LYS A 128 16.17 0.29 -11.17
C LYS A 128 15.77 1.31 -12.23
N VAL A 129 16.73 2.10 -12.72
CA VAL A 129 16.50 2.97 -13.88
C VAL A 129 16.51 2.09 -15.13
N VAL A 130 15.39 2.05 -15.85
CA VAL A 130 15.23 1.20 -17.06
C VAL A 130 15.42 2.00 -18.35
N TRP A 131 15.29 3.32 -18.30
CA TRP A 131 15.56 4.21 -19.42
C TRP A 131 15.84 5.65 -18.94
N GLY A 132 16.70 6.37 -19.66
CA GLY A 132 16.97 7.79 -19.43
C GLY A 132 18.11 8.08 -18.46
N ASP A 133 18.03 9.20 -17.76
CA ASP A 133 19.05 9.70 -16.84
C ASP A 133 19.18 8.79 -15.59
N PRO A 134 20.35 8.15 -15.35
CA PRO A 134 20.55 7.30 -14.17
C PRO A 134 20.47 8.08 -12.84
N ASP A 135 20.68 9.39 -12.87
CA ASP A 135 20.66 10.26 -11.69
C ASP A 135 19.34 11.01 -11.52
N ALA A 136 18.28 10.61 -12.24
CA ALA A 136 17.00 11.32 -12.24
C ALA A 136 16.33 11.46 -10.86
N LEU A 137 16.69 10.60 -9.90
CA LEU A 137 16.19 10.62 -8.52
C LEU A 137 17.17 11.23 -7.50
N ARG A 138 18.33 11.74 -7.94
CA ARG A 138 19.39 12.26 -7.04
C ARG A 138 18.92 13.35 -6.07
N ALA A 139 17.90 14.10 -6.48
CA ALA A 139 17.35 15.23 -5.72
C ALA A 139 16.42 14.79 -4.57
N LEU A 140 16.09 13.50 -4.43
CA LEU A 140 15.36 13.01 -3.26
C LEU A 140 16.17 13.26 -1.98
N PRO A 141 15.54 13.68 -0.87
CA PRO A 141 16.16 13.79 0.44
C PRO A 141 16.83 12.50 0.92
N ALA A 142 17.78 12.60 1.84
CA ALA A 142 18.24 11.43 2.58
C ALA A 142 17.09 10.88 3.44
N TYR A 143 16.96 9.55 3.45
CA TYR A 143 15.93 8.84 4.21
C TYR A 143 16.63 7.82 5.11
N PRO A 144 17.15 8.24 6.28
CA PRO A 144 17.92 7.35 7.16
C PRO A 144 17.06 6.16 7.60
N HIS A 145 17.56 4.95 7.37
CA HIS A 145 16.80 3.71 7.53
C HIS A 145 16.21 3.55 8.95
N GLU A 146 16.99 3.91 9.97
CA GLU A 146 16.63 3.86 11.38
C GLU A 146 15.57 4.91 11.79
N GLN A 147 15.24 5.85 10.89
CA GLN A 147 14.31 6.95 11.12
C GLN A 147 13.03 6.84 10.28
N ILE A 148 12.76 5.69 9.65
CA ILE A 148 11.50 5.47 8.93
C ILE A 148 10.33 5.80 9.87
N PRO A 149 9.44 6.74 9.50
CA PRO A 149 8.37 7.16 10.39
C PRO A 149 7.42 6.01 10.71
N ARG A 150 7.14 5.81 12.00
CA ARG A 150 6.17 4.80 12.47
C ARG A 150 4.75 5.03 11.95
N SER A 151 4.42 6.25 11.49
CA SER A 151 3.15 6.50 10.79
C SER A 151 3.02 5.75 9.46
N GLU A 152 4.13 5.33 8.84
CA GLU A 152 4.11 4.53 7.62
C GLU A 152 3.47 3.16 7.85
N GLY A 153 3.66 2.54 9.02
CA GLY A 153 2.96 1.29 9.32
C GLY A 153 1.46 1.49 9.50
N THR A 154 1.00 2.61 10.07
CA THR A 154 -0.43 2.94 10.13
C THR A 154 -1.03 3.12 8.73
N ARG A 155 -0.31 3.81 7.83
CA ARG A 155 -0.69 3.94 6.41
C ARG A 155 -0.71 2.58 5.71
N LEU A 156 0.27 1.72 5.99
CA LEU A 156 0.36 0.37 5.47
C LEU A 156 -0.85 -0.46 5.91
N LEU A 157 -1.14 -0.50 7.21
CA LEU A 157 -2.27 -1.23 7.79
C LEU A 157 -3.63 -0.70 7.28
N LEU A 158 -3.79 0.61 7.12
CA LEU A 158 -5.00 1.18 6.52
C LEU A 158 -5.24 0.60 5.11
N ASN A 159 -4.20 0.59 4.28
CA ASN A 159 -4.28 0.08 2.92
C ASN A 159 -4.57 -1.43 2.90
N ARG A 160 -4.12 -2.21 3.89
CA ARG A 160 -4.36 -3.66 3.96
C ARG A 160 -5.72 -3.99 4.55
N GLY A 161 -6.19 -3.24 5.55
CA GLY A 161 -7.55 -3.43 6.05
C GLY A 161 -8.61 -3.05 5.02
N LYS A 162 -8.35 -2.10 4.11
CA LYS A 162 -9.20 -1.88 2.93
C LYS A 162 -9.35 -3.16 2.10
N LEU A 163 -8.25 -3.89 1.86
CA LEU A 163 -8.29 -5.15 1.12
C LEU A 163 -9.08 -6.23 1.88
N LEU A 164 -8.95 -6.29 3.20
CA LEU A 164 -9.77 -7.17 4.03
C LEU A 164 -11.27 -6.78 3.95
N LEU A 165 -11.57 -5.49 3.89
CA LEU A 165 -12.95 -5.01 3.71
C LEU A 165 -13.51 -5.39 2.34
N ASP A 166 -12.68 -5.39 1.28
CA ASP A 166 -13.09 -5.90 -0.04
C ASP A 166 -13.49 -7.39 0.03
N ILE A 167 -12.70 -8.22 0.74
CA ILE A 167 -13.01 -9.64 0.94
C ILE A 167 -14.31 -9.78 1.73
N ARG A 168 -14.47 -9.05 2.85
CA ARG A 168 -15.67 -9.07 3.67
C ARG A 168 -16.93 -8.76 2.87
N ARG A 169 -16.88 -7.71 2.04
CA ARG A 169 -18.01 -7.30 1.18
C ARG A 169 -18.36 -8.38 0.16
N ALA A 170 -17.35 -9.01 -0.46
CA ALA A 170 -17.56 -10.09 -1.41
C ALA A 170 -18.21 -11.33 -0.77
N LEU A 171 -17.70 -11.76 0.40
CA LEU A 171 -18.23 -12.90 1.14
C LEU A 171 -19.66 -12.63 1.66
N ARG A 172 -19.91 -11.45 2.24
CA ARG A 172 -21.25 -11.04 2.72
C ARG A 172 -22.30 -11.06 1.63
N ASN A 173 -21.95 -10.60 0.43
CA ASN A 173 -22.88 -10.49 -0.69
C ASN A 173 -23.08 -11.83 -1.42
N GLY A 174 -22.49 -12.93 -0.94
CA GLY A 174 -22.61 -14.25 -1.56
C GLY A 174 -22.08 -14.29 -2.99
N GLN A 175 -21.10 -13.45 -3.33
CA GLN A 175 -20.55 -13.41 -4.69
C GLN A 175 -19.96 -14.78 -5.06
N MET A 176 -20.35 -15.33 -6.22
CA MET A 176 -19.70 -16.52 -6.76
C MET A 176 -18.25 -16.17 -7.12
N LEU A 177 -17.30 -16.73 -6.38
CA LEU A 177 -15.88 -16.44 -6.57
C LEU A 177 -15.27 -17.34 -7.63
N GLY A 178 -14.86 -16.74 -8.76
CA GLY A 178 -14.06 -17.42 -9.76
C GLY A 178 -12.64 -17.71 -9.28
N LYS A 179 -11.87 -18.46 -10.09
CA LYS A 179 -10.44 -18.74 -9.80
C LYS A 179 -9.62 -17.46 -9.64
N GLU A 180 -9.90 -16.45 -10.46
CA GLU A 180 -9.21 -15.15 -10.40
C GLU A 180 -9.55 -14.37 -9.13
N ASP A 181 -10.82 -14.39 -8.70
CA ASP A 181 -11.24 -13.76 -7.44
C ASP A 181 -10.57 -14.41 -6.23
N LYS A 182 -10.56 -15.75 -6.19
CA LYS A 182 -9.86 -16.50 -5.14
C LYS A 182 -8.38 -16.13 -5.12
N LEU A 183 -7.72 -16.13 -6.27
CA LEU A 183 -6.30 -15.76 -6.38
C LEU A 183 -6.05 -14.34 -5.86
N ARG A 184 -6.89 -13.39 -6.26
CA ARG A 184 -6.83 -12.00 -5.79
C ARG A 184 -6.98 -11.89 -4.28
N PHE A 185 -7.95 -12.59 -3.68
CA PHE A 185 -8.18 -12.53 -2.25
C PHE A 185 -7.09 -13.24 -1.43
N VAL A 186 -6.52 -14.35 -1.92
CA VAL A 186 -5.32 -14.94 -1.33
C VAL A 186 -4.15 -13.94 -1.34
N LYS A 187 -3.94 -13.22 -2.45
CA LYS A 187 -2.93 -12.14 -2.51
C LYS A 187 -3.21 -11.04 -1.49
N PHE A 188 -4.48 -10.69 -1.25
CA PHE A 188 -4.85 -9.68 -0.26
C PHE A 188 -4.54 -10.13 1.17
N ILE A 189 -4.85 -11.38 1.52
CA ILE A 189 -4.50 -11.99 2.80
C ILE A 189 -2.97 -12.01 2.97
N GLY A 190 -2.22 -12.46 1.96
CA GLY A 190 -0.76 -12.42 1.98
C GLY A 190 -0.20 -11.00 2.16
N LYS A 191 -0.77 -9.99 1.49
CA LYS A 191 -0.41 -8.57 1.67
C LYS A 191 -0.68 -8.08 3.09
N ALA A 192 -1.72 -8.58 3.77
CA ALA A 192 -2.01 -8.26 5.16
C ALA A 192 -0.94 -8.83 6.10
N TYR A 193 -0.61 -10.12 5.98
CA TYR A 193 0.47 -10.72 6.77
C TYR A 193 1.82 -10.04 6.54
N LEU A 194 2.14 -9.69 5.29
CA LEU A 194 3.34 -8.89 4.98
C LEU A 194 3.32 -7.54 5.71
N ALA A 195 2.17 -6.86 5.76
CA ALA A 195 2.08 -5.59 6.47
C ALA A 195 2.24 -5.74 7.98
N PHE A 196 1.71 -6.81 8.59
CA PHE A 196 1.90 -7.06 10.02
C PHE A 196 3.38 -7.28 10.35
N GLY A 197 4.08 -8.12 9.59
CA GLY A 197 5.50 -8.35 9.82
C GLY A 197 6.36 -7.12 9.55
N ASP A 198 6.10 -6.39 8.46
CA ASP A 198 6.78 -5.12 8.17
C ASP A 198 6.55 -4.09 9.30
N CYS A 199 5.33 -4.01 9.85
CA CYS A 199 5.02 -3.15 10.98
C CYS A 199 5.75 -3.57 12.27
N ALA A 200 5.80 -4.86 12.58
CA ALA A 200 6.52 -5.37 13.74
C ALA A 200 8.03 -5.08 13.62
N LEU A 201 8.62 -5.31 12.44
CA LEU A 201 10.00 -4.96 12.15
C LEU A 201 10.26 -3.45 12.26
N LEU A 202 9.35 -2.59 11.77
CA LEU A 202 9.45 -1.14 11.94
C LEU A 202 9.41 -0.73 13.41
N MET A 203 8.58 -1.36 14.25
CA MET A 203 8.55 -1.08 15.69
C MET A 203 9.83 -1.51 16.40
N ALA A 204 10.43 -2.62 15.98
CA ALA A 204 11.69 -3.12 16.49
C ALA A 204 12.93 -2.39 15.94
N GLY A 205 12.76 -1.47 14.96
CA GLY A 205 13.89 -0.85 14.27
C GLY A 205 14.70 -1.83 13.40
N ALA A 206 14.06 -2.92 12.97
CA ALA A 206 14.67 -4.04 12.26
C ALA A 206 14.15 -4.21 10.82
N TYR A 207 13.37 -3.25 10.31
CA TYR A 207 12.86 -3.25 8.93
C TYR A 207 14.02 -3.39 7.92
N ASP A 208 13.72 -3.84 6.70
CA ASP A 208 14.69 -3.86 5.60
C ASP A 208 13.96 -3.80 4.25
N LEU A 209 14.67 -3.40 3.19
CA LEU A 209 14.15 -3.49 1.83
C LEU A 209 14.09 -4.94 1.35
N SER A 210 15.09 -5.74 1.73
CA SER A 210 15.20 -7.11 1.25
C SER A 210 14.23 -8.04 1.98
N TYR A 211 13.44 -8.79 1.21
CA TYR A 211 12.61 -9.85 1.77
C TYR A 211 13.43 -10.92 2.48
N ALA A 212 14.62 -11.27 1.97
CA ALA A 212 15.48 -12.27 2.60
C ALA A 212 15.90 -11.84 4.01
N VAL A 213 16.34 -10.58 4.15
CA VAL A 213 16.75 -10.01 5.45
C VAL A 213 15.56 -9.91 6.40
N LYS A 214 14.40 -9.45 5.93
CA LYS A 214 13.19 -9.38 6.75
C LYS A 214 12.71 -10.75 7.24
N LYS A 215 12.80 -11.78 6.39
CA LYS A 215 12.42 -13.17 6.70
C LYS A 215 13.26 -13.77 7.82
N GLU A 216 14.53 -13.38 7.90
CA GLU A 216 15.43 -13.74 8.99
C GLU A 216 15.09 -12.94 10.26
N ARG A 217 15.09 -11.60 10.14
CA ARG A 217 14.94 -10.68 11.29
C ARG A 217 13.61 -10.83 12.04
N ILE A 218 12.52 -11.22 11.36
CA ILE A 218 11.20 -11.35 12.01
C ILE A 218 11.23 -12.31 13.21
N GLY A 219 12.07 -13.34 13.17
CA GLY A 219 12.18 -14.31 14.27
C GLY A 219 12.86 -13.75 15.52
N GLY A 220 13.60 -12.65 15.39
CA GLY A 220 14.26 -11.95 16.50
C GLY A 220 13.46 -10.77 17.05
N VAL A 221 12.24 -10.54 16.56
CA VAL A 221 11.40 -9.43 17.01
C VAL A 221 10.84 -9.74 18.41
N SER A 222 11.43 -9.11 19.43
CA SER A 222 11.09 -9.32 20.85
C SER A 222 10.08 -8.32 21.43
N ILE A 223 9.50 -7.47 20.58
CA ILE A 223 8.46 -6.54 21.01
C ILE A 223 7.17 -7.34 21.23
N GLY A 224 6.44 -7.07 22.33
CA GLY A 224 5.25 -7.82 22.78
C GLY A 224 4.05 -7.77 21.81
N THR A 225 4.25 -8.24 20.58
CA THR A 225 3.31 -8.29 19.48
C THR A 225 2.29 -9.39 19.77
N PRO A 226 0.99 -9.18 19.45
CA PRO A 226 -0.01 -10.22 19.59
C PRO A 226 0.40 -11.48 18.81
N GLU A 227 0.44 -12.61 19.49
CA GLU A 227 0.74 -13.94 18.91
C GLU A 227 2.01 -13.92 18.01
N ALA A 228 3.15 -13.50 18.57
CA ALA A 228 4.39 -13.28 17.82
C ALA A 228 4.87 -14.51 17.00
N GLU A 229 4.67 -15.73 17.52
CA GLU A 229 4.99 -16.97 16.79
C GLU A 229 4.09 -17.15 15.56
N PHE A 230 2.78 -16.93 15.73
CA PHE A 230 1.82 -16.97 14.62
C PHE A 230 2.17 -15.92 13.55
N LEU A 231 2.50 -14.70 13.95
CA LEU A 231 2.94 -13.65 13.03
C LEU A 231 4.18 -14.08 12.25
N THR A 232 5.20 -14.58 12.96
CA THR A 232 6.47 -14.99 12.38
C THR A 232 6.25 -16.05 11.32
N GLU A 233 5.43 -17.07 11.62
CA GLU A 233 5.11 -18.15 10.70
C GLU A 233 4.35 -17.62 9.47
N ARG A 234 3.24 -16.89 9.68
CA ARG A 234 2.42 -16.37 8.58
C ARG A 234 3.18 -15.36 7.71
N TYR A 235 4.06 -14.54 8.30
CA TYR A 235 4.91 -13.61 7.56
C TYR A 235 5.92 -14.34 6.68
N ARG A 236 6.58 -15.39 7.20
CA ARG A 236 7.51 -16.22 6.42
C ARG A 236 6.80 -16.95 5.28
N GLN A 237 5.61 -17.48 5.52
CA GLN A 237 4.76 -18.08 4.48
C GLN A 237 4.40 -17.05 3.40
N ALA A 238 4.00 -15.83 3.79
CA ALA A 238 3.66 -14.77 2.83
C ALA A 238 4.88 -14.30 2.01
N ILE A 239 6.08 -14.27 2.60
CA ILE A 239 7.33 -14.04 1.86
C ILE A 239 7.61 -15.19 0.89
N ALA A 240 7.51 -16.44 1.34
CA ALA A 240 7.77 -17.61 0.49
C ALA A 240 6.82 -17.64 -0.73
N LEU A 241 5.55 -17.28 -0.54
CA LEU A 241 4.58 -17.14 -1.63
C LEU A 241 4.98 -16.02 -2.61
N LYS A 242 5.58 -14.93 -2.15
CA LYS A 242 6.16 -13.88 -3.01
C LYS A 242 7.43 -14.32 -3.74
N GLU A 243 8.25 -15.15 -3.11
CA GLU A 243 9.49 -15.63 -3.73
C GLU A 243 9.21 -16.61 -4.88
N TRP A 244 8.19 -17.46 -4.75
CA TRP A 244 7.94 -18.56 -5.68
C TRP A 244 6.67 -18.42 -6.52
N GLY A 245 5.70 -17.61 -6.09
CA GLY A 245 4.45 -17.43 -6.83
C GLY A 245 3.70 -18.72 -7.13
N ASP A 246 3.85 -19.76 -6.29
CA ASP A 246 3.16 -21.04 -6.43
C ASP A 246 1.81 -20.98 -5.72
N TYR A 247 0.74 -21.09 -6.50
CA TYR A 247 -0.65 -21.08 -6.03
C TYR A 247 -1.35 -22.40 -6.33
N ALA A 248 -0.62 -23.53 -6.39
CA ALA A 248 -1.21 -24.84 -6.61
C ALA A 248 -2.27 -25.22 -5.55
N PHE A 249 -2.14 -24.69 -4.34
CA PHE A 249 -3.10 -24.88 -3.24
C PHE A 249 -4.44 -24.14 -3.42
N LEU A 250 -4.56 -23.26 -4.42
CA LEU A 250 -5.72 -22.37 -4.56
C LEU A 250 -7.09 -23.07 -4.66
N PRO A 251 -7.24 -24.23 -5.34
CA PRO A 251 -8.54 -24.91 -5.44
C PRO A 251 -9.13 -25.25 -4.07
N ASP A 252 -8.29 -25.70 -3.15
CA ASP A 252 -8.65 -26.18 -1.81
C ASP A 252 -8.45 -25.12 -0.73
N TYR A 253 -8.07 -23.89 -1.10
CA TYR A 253 -7.79 -22.84 -0.12
C TYR A 253 -9.07 -22.43 0.63
N PRO A 254 -9.11 -22.56 1.97
CA PRO A 254 -10.30 -22.28 2.77
C PRO A 254 -10.44 -20.77 2.99
N LEU A 255 -10.79 -20.05 1.92
CA LEU A 255 -10.74 -18.59 1.87
C LEU A 255 -11.54 -17.91 2.99
N ALA A 256 -12.75 -18.39 3.29
CA ALA A 256 -13.59 -17.79 4.32
C ALA A 256 -12.97 -17.95 5.71
N GLU A 257 -12.45 -19.13 6.03
CA GLU A 257 -11.79 -19.42 7.30
C GLU A 257 -10.50 -18.61 7.46
N GLU A 258 -9.65 -18.59 6.43
CA GLU A 258 -8.41 -17.81 6.43
C GLU A 258 -8.67 -16.30 6.47
N PHE A 259 -9.75 -15.84 5.85
CA PHE A 259 -10.21 -14.46 5.98
C PHE A 259 -10.58 -14.13 7.44
N GLU A 260 -11.36 -14.99 8.10
CA GLU A 260 -11.73 -14.76 9.51
C GLU A 260 -10.52 -14.75 10.42
N ILE A 261 -9.56 -15.66 10.22
CA ILE A 261 -8.29 -15.69 10.97
C ILE A 261 -7.54 -14.36 10.82
N VAL A 262 -7.29 -13.92 9.57
CA VAL A 262 -6.50 -12.69 9.34
C VAL A 262 -7.25 -11.43 9.79
N ARG A 263 -8.59 -11.41 9.66
CA ARG A 263 -9.44 -10.31 10.12
C ARG A 263 -9.39 -10.19 11.64
N GLN A 264 -9.56 -11.28 12.37
CA GLN A 264 -9.48 -11.26 13.83
C GLN A 264 -8.07 -10.88 14.30
N TYR A 265 -7.04 -11.37 13.62
CA TYR A 265 -5.66 -10.96 13.91
C TYR A 265 -5.45 -9.46 13.64
N PHE A 266 -5.99 -8.90 12.55
CA PHE A 266 -5.97 -7.46 12.28
C PHE A 266 -6.57 -6.65 13.44
N LEU A 267 -7.73 -7.08 13.97
CA LEU A 267 -8.42 -6.41 15.07
C LEU A 267 -7.64 -6.41 16.39
N ARG A 268 -6.70 -7.35 16.58
CA ARG A 268 -5.77 -7.37 17.72
C ARG A 268 -4.48 -6.61 17.44
N PHE A 269 -3.93 -6.77 16.24
CA PHE A 269 -2.65 -6.19 15.82
C PHE A 269 -2.73 -4.68 15.64
N PHE A 270 -3.79 -4.16 15.02
CA PHE A 270 -3.91 -2.73 14.73
C PHE A 270 -3.93 -1.87 16.00
N PRO A 271 -4.75 -2.16 17.03
CA PRO A 271 -4.70 -1.44 18.30
C PRO A 271 -3.35 -1.53 19.00
N TRP A 272 -2.69 -2.70 18.97
CA TRP A 272 -1.35 -2.86 19.53
C TRP A 272 -0.34 -1.93 18.83
N TYR A 273 -0.34 -1.92 17.50
CA TYR A 273 0.57 -1.10 16.72
C TYR A 273 0.36 0.40 17.00
N GLU A 274 -0.90 0.84 17.02
CA GLU A 274 -1.24 2.23 17.28
C GLU A 274 -0.91 2.65 18.73
N SER A 275 -1.12 1.78 19.70
CA SER A 275 -0.75 1.99 21.10
C SER A 275 0.76 2.17 21.24
N ALA A 276 1.56 1.32 20.60
CA ALA A 276 3.02 1.43 20.58
C ALA A 276 3.52 2.69 19.84
N ARG A 277 2.88 3.04 18.72
CA ARG A 277 3.22 4.22 17.91
C ARG A 277 2.91 5.52 18.64
N LEU A 278 1.73 5.60 19.26
CA LEU A 278 1.24 6.80 19.96
C LEU A 278 1.70 6.87 21.42
N LYS A 279 2.31 5.81 21.94
CA LYS A 279 2.74 5.67 23.34
C LYS A 279 1.57 5.82 24.33
N VAL A 280 0.48 5.09 24.07
CA VAL A 280 -0.72 5.09 24.91
C VAL A 280 -1.04 3.67 25.35
N GLU A 281 -1.25 3.47 26.66
CA GLU A 281 -1.43 2.14 27.28
C GLU A 281 -2.84 1.57 27.14
N SER A 282 -3.80 2.34 26.63
CA SER A 282 -5.22 1.96 26.61
C SER A 282 -5.69 1.50 25.24
N THR A 283 -6.31 0.31 25.22
CA THR A 283 -6.88 -0.37 24.04
C THR A 283 -8.28 0.12 23.65
N GLY A 284 -8.83 1.13 24.35
CA GLY A 284 -10.17 1.64 24.10
C GLY A 284 -10.25 2.65 22.94
N THR A 285 -11.35 2.64 22.19
CA THR A 285 -11.60 3.55 21.06
C THR A 285 -11.48 5.02 21.45
N GLU A 286 -11.94 5.41 22.64
CA GLU A 286 -11.84 6.80 23.13
C GLU A 286 -10.40 7.23 23.40
N ALA A 287 -9.63 6.38 24.10
CA ALA A 287 -8.24 6.66 24.42
C ALA A 287 -7.40 6.74 23.14
N TYR A 288 -7.62 5.82 22.20
CA TYR A 288 -7.01 5.85 20.89
C TYR A 288 -7.41 7.10 20.10
N THR A 289 -8.69 7.49 20.09
CA THR A 289 -9.18 8.71 19.43
C THR A 289 -8.47 9.94 19.99
N ARG A 290 -8.40 10.09 21.32
CA ARG A 290 -7.71 11.19 21.98
C ARG A 290 -6.22 11.21 21.63
N ALA A 291 -5.56 10.07 21.69
CA ALA A 291 -4.15 9.91 21.33
C ALA A 291 -3.90 10.30 19.86
N LEU A 292 -4.79 9.90 18.96
CA LEU A 292 -4.71 10.22 17.55
C LEU A 292 -4.98 11.69 17.26
N ILE A 293 -5.79 12.40 18.06
CA ILE A 293 -6.06 13.84 17.90
C ILE A 293 -4.90 14.68 18.44
N HIS A 294 -4.37 14.34 19.61
CA HIS A 294 -3.34 15.14 20.29
C HIS A 294 -1.90 14.69 19.99
N GLY A 295 -1.72 13.52 19.38
CA GLY A 295 -0.41 12.99 19.01
C GLY A 295 0.26 13.70 17.83
N PRO A 296 1.41 13.20 17.35
CA PRO A 296 2.15 13.77 16.23
C PRO A 296 1.28 13.99 14.99
N ARG A 297 1.51 15.09 14.26
CA ARG A 297 0.76 15.44 13.04
C ARG A 297 1.50 14.95 11.80
N GLU A 298 0.78 14.37 10.85
CA GLU A 298 1.33 13.96 9.54
C GLU A 298 1.63 15.16 8.61
N CYS A 299 0.97 16.29 8.84
CA CYS A 299 1.19 17.51 8.07
C CYS A 299 0.91 18.76 8.91
N PRO A 300 1.33 19.96 8.46
CA PRO A 300 1.01 21.20 9.13
C PRO A 300 -0.50 21.38 9.32
N ALA A 301 -0.91 21.93 10.47
CA ALA A 301 -2.33 22.03 10.84
C ALA A 301 -3.17 22.87 9.86
N TRP A 302 -2.61 23.94 9.30
CA TRP A 302 -3.28 24.75 8.29
C TRP A 302 -3.57 23.94 7.02
N LYS A 303 -2.64 23.07 6.60
CA LYS A 303 -2.82 22.18 5.44
C LYS A 303 -3.90 21.15 5.73
N ALA A 304 -3.91 20.58 6.94
CA ALA A 304 -4.98 19.70 7.39
C ALA A 304 -6.35 20.39 7.37
N ALA A 305 -6.45 21.63 7.87
CA ALA A 305 -7.69 22.40 7.86
C ALA A 305 -8.20 22.66 6.44
N LEU A 306 -7.32 23.08 5.51
CA LEU A 306 -7.69 23.26 4.11
C LEU A 306 -8.16 21.96 3.45
N LEU A 307 -7.51 20.83 3.73
CA LEU A 307 -7.92 19.53 3.22
C LEU A 307 -9.29 19.12 3.76
N ASN A 308 -9.56 19.33 5.06
CA ASN A 308 -10.86 19.05 5.66
C ASN A 308 -11.97 19.93 5.09
N ILE A 309 -11.78 21.25 5.05
CA ILE A 309 -12.77 22.19 4.51
C ILE A 309 -13.03 21.91 3.03
N GLY A 310 -11.99 21.70 2.23
CA GLY A 310 -12.12 21.36 0.81
C GLY A 310 -12.69 19.97 0.51
N THR A 311 -12.96 19.16 1.54
CA THR A 311 -13.53 17.81 1.40
C THR A 311 -14.91 17.69 2.01
N PHE A 312 -15.12 18.32 3.17
CA PHE A 312 -16.31 18.18 3.99
C PHE A 312 -17.12 19.48 4.08
N GLY A 313 -16.63 20.60 3.54
CA GLY A 313 -17.30 21.90 3.63
C GLY A 313 -17.51 22.33 5.09
N GLN A 314 -18.71 22.82 5.41
CA GLN A 314 -19.09 23.24 6.76
C GLN A 314 -19.10 22.07 7.77
N ALA A 315 -19.35 20.83 7.31
CA ALA A 315 -19.31 19.64 8.16
C ALA A 315 -17.90 19.30 8.68
N ALA A 316 -16.85 19.98 8.18
CA ALA A 316 -15.51 19.87 8.74
C ALA A 316 -15.40 20.40 10.18
N VAL A 317 -16.27 21.34 10.58
CA VAL A 317 -16.19 22.07 11.86
C VAL A 317 -17.11 21.46 12.92
N SER A 318 -18.25 20.90 12.52
CA SER A 318 -19.21 20.23 13.40
C SER A 318 -19.68 18.95 12.71
N PRO A 319 -19.81 17.81 13.42
CA PRO A 319 -19.89 17.67 14.88
C PRO A 319 -18.57 17.29 15.57
N GLN A 320 -17.43 17.32 14.88
CA GLN A 320 -16.14 16.87 15.44
C GLN A 320 -15.01 17.87 15.11
N PRO A 321 -14.96 19.05 15.76
CA PRO A 321 -14.01 20.13 15.44
C PRO A 321 -12.54 19.73 15.60
N ASP A 322 -12.24 18.77 16.47
CA ASP A 322 -10.87 18.32 16.73
C ASP A 322 -10.18 17.74 15.48
N PHE A 323 -10.95 17.12 14.58
CA PHE A 323 -10.41 16.57 13.35
C PHE A 323 -10.14 17.62 12.27
N LEU A 324 -10.63 18.86 12.42
CA LEU A 324 -10.34 19.95 11.48
C LEU A 324 -8.84 20.13 11.29
N TRP A 325 -8.08 19.95 12.38
CA TRP A 325 -6.63 20.16 12.44
C TRP A 325 -5.82 18.88 12.21
N ARG A 326 -6.48 17.75 11.91
CA ARG A 326 -5.85 16.46 11.62
C ARG A 326 -6.00 16.15 10.13
N HIS A 327 -5.05 15.40 9.58
CA HIS A 327 -5.18 14.96 8.18
C HIS A 327 -6.49 14.17 8.03
N PRO A 328 -7.29 14.37 6.96
CA PRO A 328 -8.59 13.70 6.80
C PRO A 328 -8.53 12.17 6.95
N ARG A 329 -7.41 11.56 6.56
CA ARG A 329 -7.11 10.13 6.72
C ARG A 329 -7.21 9.63 8.17
N SER A 330 -7.01 10.48 9.18
CA SER A 330 -7.13 10.08 10.60
C SER A 330 -8.52 9.51 10.94
N ARG A 331 -9.58 9.94 10.25
CA ARG A 331 -10.93 9.35 10.39
C ARG A 331 -10.98 7.90 9.91
N LEU A 332 -10.21 7.58 8.87
CA LEU A 332 -10.14 6.23 8.30
C LEU A 332 -9.45 5.26 9.25
N TYR A 333 -8.44 5.72 9.99
CA TYR A 333 -7.76 4.90 11.01
C TYR A 333 -8.69 4.50 12.16
N LEU A 334 -9.70 5.31 12.46
CA LEU A 334 -10.71 5.01 13.48
C LEU A 334 -11.85 4.16 12.91
N ALA A 335 -12.29 4.46 11.69
CA ALA A 335 -13.40 3.77 11.05
C ALA A 335 -13.07 2.33 10.64
N LEU A 336 -11.86 2.08 10.13
CA LEU A 336 -11.48 0.79 9.56
C LEU A 336 -11.62 -0.40 10.53
N PRO A 337 -11.07 -0.38 11.76
CA PRO A 337 -11.25 -1.50 12.69
C PRO A 337 -12.72 -1.73 13.04
N LEU A 338 -13.53 -0.66 13.13
CA LEU A 338 -14.97 -0.77 13.39
C LEU A 338 -15.71 -1.41 12.21
N LEU A 339 -15.32 -1.10 10.97
CA LEU A 339 -15.88 -1.72 9.76
C LEU A 339 -15.54 -3.21 9.63
N LEU A 340 -14.42 -3.64 10.21
CA LEU A 340 -13.98 -5.04 10.22
C LEU A 340 -14.46 -5.82 11.45
N ALA A 341 -15.02 -5.15 12.46
CA ALA A 341 -15.56 -5.79 13.66
C ALA A 341 -16.87 -6.53 13.39
N ASP A 342 -17.22 -7.45 14.28
CA ASP A 342 -18.46 -8.25 14.15
C ASP A 342 -19.71 -7.51 14.62
N GLU A 343 -19.55 -6.42 15.39
CA GLU A 343 -20.67 -5.73 15.99
C GLU A 343 -21.34 -4.72 15.03
N PRO A 344 -22.63 -4.91 14.67
CA PRO A 344 -23.39 -3.96 13.85
C PRO A 344 -23.68 -2.62 14.56
N VAL A 345 -23.38 -2.51 15.86
CA VAL A 345 -23.70 -1.34 16.71
C VAL A 345 -22.83 -0.11 16.39
N ALA A 346 -21.75 -0.26 15.61
CA ALA A 346 -20.84 0.84 15.32
C ALA A 346 -21.25 1.74 14.14
N LEU A 347 -22.22 1.36 13.29
CA LEU A 347 -22.51 2.09 12.05
C LEU A 347 -22.83 3.59 12.23
N PRO A 348 -23.68 4.02 13.20
CA PRO A 348 -23.92 5.44 13.43
C PRO A 348 -22.66 6.20 13.86
N ALA A 349 -21.79 5.56 14.65
CA ALA A 349 -20.52 6.13 15.07
C ALA A 349 -19.55 6.27 13.89
N ILE A 350 -19.48 5.26 13.01
CA ILE A 350 -18.65 5.30 11.80
C ILE A 350 -19.19 6.35 10.82
N ALA A 351 -20.50 6.42 10.61
CA ALA A 351 -21.15 7.42 9.76
C ALA A 351 -20.81 8.83 10.22
N ARG A 352 -20.87 9.08 11.54
CA ARG A 352 -20.45 10.36 12.15
C ARG A 352 -18.96 10.64 11.94
N LEU A 353 -18.09 9.64 12.13
CA LEU A 353 -16.64 9.77 11.91
C LEU A 353 -16.31 10.10 10.46
N LEU A 354 -16.97 9.47 9.49
CA LEU A 354 -16.72 9.62 8.06
C LEU A 354 -17.52 10.75 7.41
N LEU A 355 -18.42 11.38 8.16
CA LEU A 355 -19.40 12.35 7.67
C LEU A 355 -20.14 11.76 6.45
N ALA A 356 -20.69 10.57 6.64
CA ALA A 356 -21.55 9.88 5.68
C ALA A 356 -22.96 10.49 5.69
N ALA A 357 -23.71 10.29 4.60
CA ALA A 357 -25.06 10.86 4.45
C ALA A 357 -26.10 10.20 5.38
N ASN A 358 -25.89 8.93 5.71
CA ASN A 358 -26.68 8.14 6.64
C ASN A 358 -25.78 7.06 7.28
N ASP A 359 -26.36 6.19 8.10
CA ASP A 359 -25.69 5.12 8.84
C ASP A 359 -25.96 3.71 8.29
N ASP A 360 -26.43 3.57 7.05
CA ASP A 360 -26.52 2.25 6.42
C ASP A 360 -25.14 1.73 6.00
N GLN A 361 -24.97 0.39 6.02
CA GLN A 361 -23.69 -0.26 5.77
C GLN A 361 -23.07 0.13 4.41
N GLU A 362 -23.89 0.20 3.36
CA GLU A 362 -23.40 0.44 1.99
C GLU A 362 -22.92 1.89 1.86
N THR A 363 -23.70 2.85 2.34
CA THR A 363 -23.35 4.27 2.31
C THR A 363 -22.09 4.55 3.13
N VAL A 364 -21.96 3.94 4.31
CA VAL A 364 -20.78 4.10 5.17
C VAL A 364 -19.53 3.49 4.51
N GLU A 365 -19.63 2.29 3.93
CA GLU A 365 -18.52 1.66 3.21
C GLU A 365 -18.11 2.47 1.96
N GLU A 366 -19.07 2.90 1.13
CA GLU A 366 -18.78 3.73 -0.04
C GLU A 366 -18.14 5.07 0.34
N ARG A 367 -18.57 5.65 1.46
CA ARG A 367 -17.93 6.85 2.02
C ARG A 367 -16.49 6.56 2.44
N PHE A 368 -16.25 5.44 3.12
CA PHE A 368 -14.90 4.99 3.47
C PHE A 368 -14.03 4.83 2.22
N TYR A 369 -14.48 4.12 1.19
CA TYR A 369 -13.72 3.94 -0.06
C TYR A 369 -13.45 5.25 -0.79
N THR A 370 -14.41 6.17 -0.81
CA THR A 370 -14.24 7.49 -1.45
C THR A 370 -13.17 8.31 -0.75
N LEU A 371 -13.20 8.35 0.58
CA LEU A 371 -12.18 9.06 1.36
C LEU A 371 -10.83 8.36 1.30
N GLN A 372 -10.80 7.02 1.34
CA GLN A 372 -9.59 6.23 1.20
C GLN A 372 -8.93 6.52 -0.16
N ARG A 373 -9.64 6.43 -1.29
CA ARG A 373 -9.06 6.77 -2.61
C ARG A 373 -8.51 8.19 -2.70
N ARG A 374 -9.12 9.15 -2.00
CA ARG A 374 -8.69 10.55 -2.02
C ARG A 374 -7.45 10.80 -1.17
N PHE A 375 -7.28 10.03 -0.09
CA PHE A 375 -6.30 10.31 0.93
C PHE A 375 -5.33 9.17 1.22
N SER A 376 -5.41 8.01 0.59
CA SER A 376 -4.49 6.88 0.80
C SER A 376 -3.15 7.14 0.17
#